data_AF-A0A3A8K1E4-F1
#
_entry.id   AF-A0A3A8K1E4-F1
#
_cell.length_a   1.000
_cell.length_b   1.000
_cell.length_c   1.000
_cell.angle_alpha   90.00
_cell.angle_beta   90.00
_cell.angle_gamma   90.00
#
_symmetry.space_group_name_H-M   'P 1'
#
loop_
_entity.id
_entity.type
_entity.pdbx_description
1 polymer ?
#
loop_
_entity_poly.entity_id
_entity_poly.type
_entity_poly.pdbx_seq_one_letter_code
_entity_poly.pdbx_strand_id
1 'polypeptide(L)'
;MLPLSMACVGPTDRTRVTGRMLPGQIRFVTIVEADPGESGGWRAACIHIRSSRDNTGQSILCRFGIETPIHNVEGPISTPLAQRIAADRINEATQSIFSAATLESPLGMLCESVKATLRTTVPASIAGSRVPSECHARSVPVQFGDFNL
;
A
#
# COMPACT_ATOMS: atom_id res chain seq x y z
N MET A 1 48.72 -27.47 -11.09
CA MET A 1 47.38 -27.00 -11.54
C MET A 1 46.37 -27.37 -10.47
N LEU A 2 46.01 -26.44 -9.59
CA LEU A 2 44.91 -26.60 -8.63
C LEU A 2 43.84 -25.55 -9.00
N PRO A 3 42.60 -25.94 -9.32
CA PRO A 3 41.51 -24.98 -9.44
C PRO A 3 40.94 -24.73 -8.04
N LEU A 4 41.23 -23.55 -7.48
CA LEU A 4 40.46 -22.96 -6.39
C LEU A 4 39.16 -22.42 -6.99
N SER A 5 38.13 -23.28 -7.09
CA SER A 5 36.76 -22.81 -7.34
C SER A 5 36.23 -22.18 -6.05
N MET A 6 36.50 -20.90 -5.86
CA MET A 6 35.71 -20.04 -4.98
C MET A 6 34.31 -19.91 -5.60
N ALA A 7 33.37 -20.73 -5.13
CA ALA A 7 31.97 -20.43 -5.30
C ALA A 7 31.62 -19.27 -4.35
N CYS A 8 31.61 -18.05 -4.88
CA CYS A 8 31.02 -16.90 -4.20
C CYS A 8 29.50 -17.14 -4.11
N VAL A 9 29.05 -17.85 -3.08
CA VAL A 9 27.67 -17.78 -2.63
C VAL A 9 27.54 -16.47 -1.88
N GLY A 10 27.35 -15.37 -2.63
CA GLY A 10 26.93 -14.12 -2.02
C GLY A 10 25.59 -14.33 -1.32
N PRO A 11 25.34 -13.69 -0.17
CA PRO A 11 24.01 -13.72 0.43
C PRO A 11 23.04 -13.19 -0.62
N THR A 12 22.02 -13.97 -0.93
CA THR A 12 20.87 -13.47 -1.69
C THR A 12 20.05 -12.65 -0.71
N ASP A 13 20.54 -11.44 -0.38
CA ASP A 13 19.82 -10.39 0.36
C ASP A 13 18.65 -9.85 -0.48
N ARG A 14 17.79 -10.74 -0.96
CA ARG A 14 16.52 -10.37 -1.56
C ARG A 14 15.56 -10.19 -0.41
N THR A 15 15.28 -8.94 -0.09
CA THR A 15 14.16 -8.53 0.74
C THR A 15 12.92 -9.33 0.37
N ARG A 16 12.41 -10.13 1.31
CA ARG A 16 11.24 -10.95 1.05
C ARG A 16 10.00 -10.19 1.48
N VAL A 17 9.24 -9.74 0.49
CA VAL A 17 7.92 -9.16 0.73
C VAL A 17 6.99 -10.29 1.17
N THR A 18 6.74 -10.40 2.47
CA THR A 18 5.78 -11.38 3.02
C THR A 18 4.45 -10.72 3.35
N GLY A 19 3.36 -11.42 3.02
CA GLY A 19 2.01 -10.92 3.20
C GLY A 19 1.48 -10.14 1.99
N ARG A 20 0.14 -10.13 1.87
CA ARG A 20 -0.60 -9.43 0.82
C ARG A 20 -1.86 -8.83 1.44
N MET A 21 -2.20 -7.60 1.07
CA MET A 21 -3.50 -7.03 1.40
C MET A 21 -4.58 -7.70 0.54
N LEU A 22 -5.54 -8.34 1.20
CA LEU A 22 -6.73 -8.87 0.53
C LEU A 22 -7.78 -7.76 0.37
N PRO A 23 -8.52 -7.71 -0.75
CA PRO A 23 -9.57 -6.70 -0.95
C PRO A 23 -10.54 -6.61 0.23
N GLY A 24 -11.01 -7.77 0.72
CA GLY A 24 -11.95 -7.85 1.84
C GLY A 24 -11.40 -7.39 3.20
N GLN A 25 -10.10 -7.11 3.33
CA GLN A 25 -9.52 -6.51 4.54
C GLN A 25 -9.67 -5.00 4.56
N ILE A 26 -9.77 -4.34 3.39
CA ILE A 26 -9.89 -2.89 3.31
C ILE A 26 -11.27 -2.46 3.79
N ARG A 27 -11.32 -1.64 4.84
CA ARG A 27 -12.56 -1.14 5.43
C ARG A 27 -12.81 0.30 4.99
N PHE A 28 -13.64 0.45 3.97
CA PHE A 28 -14.14 1.76 3.57
C PHE A 28 -15.29 2.18 4.49
N VAL A 29 -15.26 3.44 4.90
CA VAL A 29 -16.37 4.14 5.55
C VAL A 29 -16.78 5.31 4.68
N THR A 30 -18.08 5.56 4.56
CA THR A 30 -18.57 6.77 3.89
C THR A 30 -18.19 7.99 4.71
N ILE A 31 -17.52 8.94 4.08
CA ILE A 31 -17.11 10.22 4.68
C ILE A 31 -17.90 11.40 4.14
N VAL A 32 -18.43 11.27 2.91
CA VAL A 32 -19.37 12.19 2.29
C VAL A 32 -20.44 11.35 1.60
N GLU A 33 -21.71 11.60 1.89
CA GLU A 33 -22.81 10.89 1.25
C GLU A 33 -22.95 11.29 -0.22
N ALA A 34 -23.46 10.39 -1.05
CA ALA A 34 -23.80 10.68 -2.45
C ALA A 34 -25.31 10.86 -2.57
N ASP A 35 -25.75 11.89 -3.29
CA ASP A 35 -27.15 11.98 -3.70
C ASP A 35 -27.46 10.93 -4.78
N PRO A 36 -28.63 10.28 -4.73
CA PRO A 36 -28.97 9.23 -5.69
C PRO A 36 -28.93 9.73 -7.14
N GLY A 37 -28.06 9.13 -7.95
CA GLY A 37 -27.95 9.45 -9.39
C GLY A 37 -27.01 10.61 -9.72
N GLU A 38 -26.41 11.25 -8.72
CA GLU A 38 -25.40 12.30 -8.93
C GLU A 38 -23.97 11.78 -8.75
N SER A 39 -23.04 12.37 -9.49
CA SER A 39 -21.61 12.18 -9.26
C SER A 39 -21.22 12.78 -7.91
N GLY A 40 -20.55 12.02 -7.07
CA GLY A 40 -20.20 12.49 -5.73
C GLY A 40 -20.16 11.37 -4.70
N GLY A 41 -20.16 11.80 -3.44
CA GLY A 41 -19.90 10.96 -2.29
C GLY A 41 -18.46 10.43 -2.25
N TRP A 42 -17.95 10.28 -1.04
CA TRP A 42 -16.60 9.78 -0.80
C TRP A 42 -16.62 8.75 0.29
N ARG A 43 -15.75 7.76 0.13
CA ARG A 43 -15.43 6.79 1.18
C ARG A 43 -13.93 6.79 1.43
N ALA A 44 -13.55 6.61 2.69
CA ALA A 44 -12.17 6.55 3.12
C ALA A 44 -11.84 5.20 3.77
N ALA A 45 -10.63 4.71 3.55
CA ALA A 45 -10.04 3.59 4.29
C ALA A 45 -8.72 4.05 4.91
N CYS A 46 -8.40 3.52 6.09
CA CYS A 46 -7.12 3.78 6.77
C CYS A 46 -6.21 2.56 6.66
N ILE A 47 -5.02 2.78 6.12
CA ILE A 47 -4.07 1.73 5.79
C ILE A 47 -2.81 1.88 6.63
N HIS A 48 -2.49 0.83 7.38
CA HIS A 48 -1.29 0.73 8.20
C HIS A 48 -0.40 -0.40 7.69
N ILE A 49 0.77 -0.04 7.15
CA ILE A 49 1.82 -0.96 6.74
C ILE A 49 2.86 -1.07 7.84
N ARG A 50 3.07 -2.26 8.40
CA ARG A 50 4.23 -2.51 9.26
C ARG A 50 5.40 -3.01 8.41
N SER A 51 6.55 -2.37 8.60
CA SER A 51 7.82 -2.80 8.02
C SER A 51 8.81 -3.02 9.16
N SER A 52 9.54 -4.13 9.10
CA SER A 52 10.48 -4.59 10.11
C SER A 52 11.80 -4.98 9.47
N ARG A 53 12.85 -4.88 10.26
CA ARG A 53 14.19 -5.28 9.87
C ARG A 53 14.68 -6.34 10.84
N ASP A 54 14.99 -7.52 10.34
CA ASP A 54 15.26 -8.69 11.19
C ASP A 54 16.59 -8.55 11.94
N ASN A 55 17.60 -7.96 11.30
CA ASN A 55 18.94 -7.85 11.88
C ASN A 55 19.08 -6.76 12.96
N THR A 56 18.25 -5.71 12.93
CA THR A 56 18.29 -4.62 13.93
C THR A 56 17.10 -4.60 14.88
N GLY A 57 16.04 -5.35 14.59
CA GLY A 57 14.75 -5.26 15.28
C GLY A 57 14.03 -3.93 15.04
N GLN A 58 14.51 -3.09 14.13
CA GLN A 58 13.86 -1.83 13.79
C GLN A 58 12.51 -2.11 13.14
N SER A 59 11.46 -1.42 13.61
CA SER A 59 10.15 -1.48 12.97
C SER A 59 9.54 -0.09 12.86
N ILE A 60 8.87 0.17 11.74
CA ILE A 60 8.07 1.38 11.54
C ILE A 60 6.65 0.99 11.15
N LEU A 61 5.72 1.90 11.43
CA LEU A 61 4.33 1.82 11.00
C LEU A 61 4.04 2.94 10.01
N CYS A 62 3.99 2.61 8.73
CA CYS A 62 3.61 3.51 7.66
C CYS A 62 2.09 3.65 7.61
N ARG A 63 1.58 4.89 7.74
CA ARG A 63 0.15 5.19 7.81
C ARG A 63 -0.25 6.11 6.67
N PHE A 64 -1.38 5.84 6.03
CA PHE A 64 -1.97 6.70 5.01
C PHE A 64 -3.44 6.35 4.80
N GLY A 65 -4.20 7.30 4.25
CA GLY A 65 -5.59 7.06 3.84
C GLY A 65 -5.69 6.69 2.36
N ILE A 66 -6.81 6.07 2.00
CA ILE A 66 -7.26 5.93 0.61
C ILE A 66 -8.68 6.43 0.55
N GLU A 67 -8.91 7.46 -0.26
CA GLU A 67 -10.22 8.04 -0.49
C GLU A 67 -10.65 7.74 -1.91
N THR A 68 -11.85 7.20 -2.08
CA THR A 68 -12.41 6.90 -3.40
C THR A 68 -13.80 7.51 -3.50
N PRO A 69 -14.19 8.01 -4.69
CA PRO A 69 -15.55 8.42 -4.92
C PRO A 69 -16.49 7.21 -4.86
N ILE A 70 -17.74 7.46 -4.48
CA ILE A 70 -18.84 6.50 -4.58
C ILE A 70 -19.37 6.51 -6.01
N HIS A 71 -19.44 7.67 -6.64
CA HIS A 71 -19.82 7.84 -8.04
C HIS A 71 -18.84 8.82 -8.72
N ASN A 72 -18.22 8.40 -9.82
CA ASN A 72 -17.31 9.23 -10.61
C ASN A 72 -17.88 9.46 -12.03
N VAL A 73 -17.09 10.08 -12.91
CA VAL A 73 -17.50 10.36 -14.30
C VAL A 73 -17.77 9.11 -15.15
N GLU A 74 -17.31 7.93 -14.70
CA GLU A 74 -17.52 6.63 -15.36
C GLU A 74 -18.73 5.89 -14.78
N GLY A 75 -19.32 6.40 -13.70
CA GLY A 75 -20.50 5.85 -13.05
C GLY A 75 -20.28 5.48 -11.57
N PRO A 76 -21.18 4.66 -11.00
CA PRO A 76 -21.08 4.22 -9.61
C PRO A 76 -19.94 3.20 -9.42
N ILE A 77 -19.13 3.41 -8.39
CA ILE A 77 -18.03 2.50 -8.03
C ILE A 77 -18.45 1.67 -6.81
N SER A 78 -18.70 0.39 -7.04
CA SER A 78 -19.05 -0.54 -5.96
C SER A 78 -17.91 -0.65 -4.93
N THR A 79 -18.27 -0.88 -3.67
CA THR A 79 -17.28 -1.09 -2.59
C THR A 79 -16.33 -2.26 -2.87
N PRO A 80 -16.81 -3.43 -3.36
CA PRO A 80 -15.92 -4.53 -3.73
C PRO A 80 -14.92 -4.14 -4.84
N LEU A 81 -15.33 -3.32 -5.81
CA LEU A 81 -14.44 -2.85 -6.87
C LEU A 81 -13.35 -1.93 -6.32
N ALA A 82 -13.73 -0.95 -5.50
CA ALA A 82 -12.75 -0.04 -4.87
C ALA A 82 -11.79 -0.79 -3.94
N GLN A 83 -12.28 -1.78 -3.18
CA GLN A 83 -11.44 -2.65 -2.35
C GLN A 83 -10.44 -3.43 -3.19
N ARG A 84 -10.89 -4.01 -4.30
CA ARG A 84 -10.01 -4.77 -5.20
C ARG A 84 -8.91 -3.89 -5.78
N ILE A 85 -9.28 -2.76 -6.38
CA ILE A 85 -8.31 -1.85 -6.99
C ILE A 85 -7.33 -1.31 -5.95
N ALA A 86 -7.82 -0.89 -4.78
CA ALA A 86 -6.94 -0.40 -3.71
C ALA A 86 -5.96 -1.49 -3.26
N ALA A 87 -6.44 -2.71 -2.99
CA ALA A 87 -5.58 -3.82 -2.60
C ALA A 87 -4.54 -4.14 -3.69
N ASP A 88 -4.95 -4.21 -4.96
CA ASP A 88 -4.05 -4.49 -6.08
C ASP A 88 -2.94 -3.42 -6.19
N ARG A 89 -3.30 -2.13 -6.14
CA ARG A 89 -2.31 -1.04 -6.22
C ARG A 89 -1.38 -1.00 -5.01
N ILE A 90 -1.90 -1.22 -3.81
CA ILE A 90 -1.10 -1.32 -2.58
C ILE A 90 -0.10 -2.45 -2.71
N ASN A 91 -0.56 -3.65 -3.07
CA ASN A 91 0.30 -4.83 -3.18
C ASN A 91 1.40 -4.64 -4.24
N GLU A 92 1.05 -4.06 -5.39
CA GLU A 92 2.00 -3.76 -6.47
C GLU A 92 3.03 -2.73 -6.02
N ALA A 93 2.61 -1.62 -5.39
CA ALA A 93 3.52 -0.59 -4.89
C ALA A 93 4.45 -1.16 -3.81
N THR A 94 3.93 -1.92 -2.85
CA THR A 94 4.75 -2.57 -1.83
C THR A 94 5.73 -3.56 -2.44
N GLN A 95 5.28 -4.39 -3.38
CA GLN A 95 6.16 -5.36 -4.04
C GLN A 95 7.28 -4.64 -4.79
N SER A 96 6.95 -3.63 -5.60
CA SER A 96 7.92 -2.89 -6.40
C SER A 96 8.97 -2.19 -5.53
N ILE A 97 8.56 -1.57 -4.43
CA ILE A 97 9.46 -0.78 -3.59
C ILE A 97 10.28 -1.65 -2.65
N PHE A 98 9.64 -2.57 -1.92
CA PHE A 98 10.35 -3.39 -0.95
C PHE A 98 11.22 -4.46 -1.62
N SER A 99 10.85 -5.00 -2.79
CA SER A 99 11.73 -5.95 -3.49
C SER A 99 13.02 -5.32 -4.05
N ALA A 100 13.04 -4.00 -4.24
CA ALA A 100 14.22 -3.24 -4.65
C ALA A 100 15.00 -2.64 -3.46
N ALA A 101 14.47 -2.76 -2.24
CA ALA A 101 15.10 -2.22 -1.04
C ALA A 101 16.28 -3.09 -0.58
N THR A 102 17.25 -2.44 0.05
CA THR A 102 18.47 -3.04 0.61
C THR A 102 18.49 -2.99 2.14
N LEU A 103 19.48 -3.66 2.74
CA LEU A 103 19.70 -3.61 4.18
C LEU A 103 20.00 -2.19 4.72
N GLU A 104 20.49 -1.30 3.87
CA GLU A 104 20.78 0.10 4.23
C GLU A 104 19.61 1.04 3.93
N SER A 105 18.55 0.56 3.26
CA SER A 105 17.42 1.39 2.86
C SER A 105 16.65 1.89 4.10
N PRO A 106 16.52 3.21 4.29
CA PRO A 106 15.80 3.76 5.43
C PRO A 106 14.30 3.46 5.32
N LEU A 107 13.75 2.76 6.31
CA LEU A 107 12.34 2.31 6.29
C LEU A 107 11.36 3.48 6.08
N GLY A 108 11.65 4.64 6.69
CA GLY A 108 10.81 5.83 6.53
C GLY A 108 10.76 6.33 5.09
N MET A 109 11.88 6.26 4.35
CA MET A 109 11.88 6.63 2.93
C MET A 109 11.12 5.61 2.08
N LEU A 110 11.22 4.31 2.38
CA LEU A 110 10.42 3.28 1.69
C LEU A 110 8.91 3.54 1.88
N CYS A 111 8.49 3.91 3.08
CA CYS A 111 7.10 4.31 3.35
C CYS A 111 6.66 5.50 2.48
N GLU A 112 7.47 6.56 2.42
CA GLU A 112 7.15 7.72 1.58
C GLU A 112 7.17 7.39 0.09
N SER A 113 8.07 6.51 -0.37
CA SER A 113 8.04 5.99 -1.74
C SER A 113 6.73 5.24 -2.03
N VAL A 114 6.23 4.43 -1.09
CA VAL A 114 4.97 3.70 -1.26
C VAL A 114 3.81 4.69 -1.39
N LYS A 115 3.74 5.69 -0.50
CA LYS A 115 2.72 6.74 -0.56
C LYS A 115 2.80 7.53 -1.86
N ALA A 116 4.00 7.89 -2.32
CA ALA A 116 4.21 8.61 -3.57
C ALA A 116 3.70 7.81 -4.78
N THR A 117 4.03 6.52 -4.86
CA THR A 117 3.52 5.62 -5.92
C THR A 117 2.00 5.45 -5.86
N LEU A 118 1.42 5.36 -4.66
CA LEU A 118 -0.04 5.25 -4.53
C LEU A 118 -0.77 6.54 -4.90
N ARG A 119 -0.19 7.71 -4.59
CA ARG A 119 -0.74 9.03 -4.99
C ARG A 119 -0.85 9.19 -6.50
N THR A 120 -0.11 8.42 -7.30
CA THR A 120 -0.20 8.46 -8.76
C THR A 120 -1.03 7.29 -9.31
N THR A 121 -0.80 6.08 -8.83
CA THR A 121 -1.42 4.86 -9.38
C THR A 121 -2.87 4.66 -8.97
N VAL A 122 -3.28 5.10 -7.78
CA VAL A 122 -4.68 4.99 -7.32
C VAL A 122 -5.58 5.95 -8.11
N PRO A 123 -5.26 7.24 -8.28
CA PRO A 123 -6.02 8.13 -9.15
C PRO A 123 -6.08 7.70 -10.61
N ALA A 124 -5.02 7.08 -11.13
CA ALA A 124 -5.00 6.50 -12.48
C ALA A 124 -5.94 5.28 -12.62
N SER A 125 -6.23 4.57 -11.53
CA SER A 125 -7.11 3.39 -11.53
C SER A 125 -8.55 3.71 -11.12
N ILE A 126 -8.77 4.80 -10.38
CA ILE A 126 -10.08 5.29 -9.95
C ILE A 126 -10.07 6.81 -10.07
N ALA A 127 -10.69 7.33 -11.13
CA ALA A 127 -10.77 8.77 -11.34
C ALA A 127 -11.39 9.48 -10.13
N GLY A 128 -10.73 10.54 -9.66
CA GLY A 128 -11.17 11.34 -8.49
C GLY A 128 -10.75 10.80 -7.12
N SER A 129 -10.09 9.64 -7.06
CA SER A 129 -9.53 9.11 -5.82
C SER A 129 -8.31 9.90 -5.32
N ARG A 130 -8.00 9.76 -4.02
CA ARG A 130 -6.91 10.46 -3.33
C ARG A 130 -6.22 9.54 -2.34
N VAL A 131 -4.95 9.83 -2.05
CA VAL A 131 -4.14 9.10 -1.05
C VAL A 131 -3.57 10.12 -0.05
N PRO A 132 -4.38 10.58 0.91
CA PRO A 132 -3.90 11.52 1.93
C PRO A 132 -2.80 10.89 2.80
N SER A 133 -1.89 11.73 3.30
CA SER A 133 -0.83 11.32 4.22
C SER A 133 -1.36 10.82 5.57
N GLU A 134 -2.57 11.24 5.93
CA GLU A 134 -3.24 10.90 7.18
C GLU A 134 -4.54 10.15 6.92
N CYS A 135 -4.95 9.35 7.90
CA CYS A 135 -6.23 8.65 7.85
C CYS A 135 -7.37 9.60 8.20
N HIS A 136 -8.50 9.45 7.51
CA HIS A 136 -9.71 10.18 7.88
C HIS A 136 -10.20 9.75 9.27
N ALA A 137 -10.65 10.70 10.11
CA ALA A 137 -11.00 10.44 11.52
C ALA A 137 -12.07 9.36 11.73
N ARG A 138 -12.98 9.19 10.76
CA ARG A 138 -14.04 8.15 10.78
C ARG A 138 -13.55 6.75 10.40
N SER A 139 -12.37 6.62 9.79
CA SER A 139 -11.88 5.35 9.25
C SER A 139 -11.11 4.55 10.31
N VAL A 140 -11.39 3.26 10.38
CA VAL A 140 -10.69 2.35 11.31
C VAL A 140 -9.43 1.81 10.64
N PRO A 141 -8.25 1.89 11.28
CA PRO A 141 -7.02 1.37 10.71
C PRO A 141 -7.06 -0.13 10.45
N VAL A 142 -6.69 -0.52 9.24
CA VAL A 142 -6.41 -1.91 8.89
C VAL A 142 -4.90 -2.10 8.86
N GLN A 143 -4.40 -2.96 9.74
CA GLN A 143 -2.99 -3.32 9.77
C GLN A 143 -2.73 -4.47 8.80
N PHE A 144 -1.70 -4.32 7.96
CA PHE A 144 -1.15 -5.39 7.16
C PHE A 144 0.35 -5.20 6.96
N GLY A 145 1.00 -6.27 6.52
CA GLY A 145 2.45 -6.28 6.33
C GLY A 145 3.17 -6.78 7.57
N ASP A 146 4.09 -7.71 7.33
CA ASP A 146 5.23 -8.04 8.17
C ASP A 146 6.40 -8.13 7.17
N PHE A 147 6.73 -6.96 6.60
CA PHE A 147 7.75 -6.88 5.56
C PHE A 147 9.11 -6.95 6.23
N ASN A 148 9.75 -8.11 6.15
CA ASN A 148 11.06 -8.37 6.74
C ASN A 148 12.16 -8.09 5.72
N LEU A 149 12.96 -7.07 6.06
CA LEU A 149 14.14 -6.60 5.35
C LEU A 149 15.42 -7.13 5.98
#